data_AF-A0A4R2RAA0-F1
#
_entry.id   AF-A0A4R2RAA0-F1
#
_cell.length_a   1.000
_cell.length_b   1.000
_cell.length_c   1.000
_cell.angle_alpha   90.00
_cell.angle_beta   90.00
_cell.angle_gamma   90.00
#
_symmetry.space_group_name_H-M   'P 1'
#
loop_
_entity.id
_entity.type
_entity.pdbx_description
1 polymer ?
#
loop_
_entity_poly.entity_id
_entity_poly.type
_entity_poly.pdbx_seq_one_letter_code
_entity_poly.pdbx_strand_id
1 'polypeptide(L)'
;MNSLTIKEISSFLSTRINFPKKSPKDSPPHKKWDASARASIVILWGLLVYPQLDKDLQQRRQKPTITIAELQRLFFEYLGSKEQCMQVLLLLKNHDYIRMNEEQAISAGTELYKAVDALKMYRLFRDSILSRSFYKQNQ
;
A
#
# COMPACT_ATOMS: atom_id res chain seq x y z
N MET A 1 18.84 -11.20 7.58
CA MET A 1 18.08 -10.33 6.67
C MET A 1 16.91 -11.16 6.19
N ASN A 2 15.67 -10.88 6.62
CA ASN A 2 14.49 -11.57 6.09
C ASN A 2 13.60 -10.51 5.47
N SER A 3 13.68 -10.35 4.14
CA SER A 3 12.65 -9.64 3.39
C SER A 3 11.35 -10.43 3.54
N LEU A 4 10.25 -9.76 3.88
CA LEU A 4 8.94 -10.41 3.98
C LEU A 4 8.56 -10.95 2.60
N THR A 5 8.20 -12.21 2.52
CA THR A 5 7.77 -12.84 1.27
C THR A 5 6.45 -12.22 0.78
N ILE A 6 6.20 -12.29 -0.52
CA ILE A 6 4.94 -11.83 -1.15
C ILE A 6 3.70 -12.43 -0.44
N LYS A 7 3.80 -13.68 0.04
CA LYS A 7 2.72 -14.36 0.78
C LYS A 7 2.46 -13.71 2.13
N GLU A 8 3.52 -13.31 2.84
CA GLU A 8 3.40 -12.60 4.12
C GLU A 8 2.80 -11.21 3.92
N ILE A 9 3.26 -10.46 2.90
CA ILE A 9 2.69 -9.14 2.61
C ILE A 9 1.22 -9.22 2.22
N SER A 10 0.85 -10.19 1.37
CA SER A 10 -0.54 -10.36 0.92
C SER A 10 -1.49 -10.76 2.06
N SER A 11 -0.97 -11.34 3.14
CA SER A 11 -1.76 -11.76 4.31
C SER A 11 -2.32 -10.58 5.12
N PHE A 12 -1.78 -9.37 4.92
CA PHE A 12 -2.17 -8.16 5.65
C PHE A 12 -3.44 -7.48 5.11
N LEU A 13 -3.93 -7.91 3.94
CA LEU A 13 -5.21 -7.45 3.43
C LEU A 13 -6.35 -7.90 4.35
N SER A 14 -7.35 -7.04 4.57
CA SER A 14 -8.45 -7.31 5.50
C SER A 14 -9.23 -8.57 5.10
N THR A 15 -9.09 -9.65 5.89
CA THR A 15 -9.74 -10.94 5.63
C THR A 15 -11.09 -11.14 6.33
N ARG A 16 -11.47 -10.40 7.39
CA ARG A 16 -12.80 -10.49 8.06
C ARG A 16 -13.30 -9.11 8.51
N ILE A 17 -14.46 -8.62 8.06
CA ILE A 17 -15.84 -8.89 8.54
C ILE A 17 -15.99 -8.66 10.06
N ASN A 18 -16.20 -7.39 10.45
CA ASN A 18 -16.88 -7.00 11.68
C ASN A 18 -17.89 -5.86 11.38
N PHE A 19 -18.57 -5.97 10.24
CA PHE A 19 -19.76 -5.19 9.92
C PHE A 19 -20.89 -6.17 9.63
N PRO A 20 -22.14 -5.84 9.99
CA PRO A 20 -23.25 -6.79 9.94
C PRO A 20 -23.40 -7.32 8.51
N LYS A 21 -23.41 -8.65 8.38
CA LYS A 21 -23.68 -9.48 7.19
C LYS A 21 -23.90 -8.66 5.89
N LYS A 22 -22.81 -8.24 5.25
CA LYS A 22 -22.86 -7.83 3.86
C LYS A 22 -22.79 -9.08 2.97
N SER A 23 -23.62 -9.07 1.94
CA SER A 23 -23.84 -10.20 1.04
C SER A 23 -22.53 -10.65 0.36
N PRO A 24 -22.44 -11.88 -0.18
CA PRO A 24 -21.25 -12.37 -0.89
C PRO A 24 -20.80 -11.49 -2.08
N LYS A 25 -21.63 -10.53 -2.51
CA LYS A 25 -21.33 -9.52 -3.54
C LYS A 25 -20.47 -8.35 -3.05
N ASP A 26 -20.25 -8.20 -1.75
CA ASP A 26 -19.58 -7.02 -1.14
C ASP A 26 -18.08 -7.23 -0.81
N SER A 27 -17.46 -8.28 -1.36
CA SER A 27 -16.02 -8.52 -1.18
C SER A 27 -15.22 -7.51 -2.01
N PRO A 28 -14.20 -6.84 -1.44
CA PRO A 28 -13.42 -5.87 -2.21
C PRO A 28 -12.69 -6.58 -3.36
N PRO A 29 -12.58 -5.93 -4.53
CA PRO A 29 -12.15 -6.57 -5.78
C PRO A 29 -10.75 -7.18 -5.68
N HIS A 30 -9.89 -6.58 -4.86
CA HIS A 30 -8.51 -7.03 -4.65
C HIS A 30 -8.36 -8.45 -4.09
N LYS A 31 -9.41 -9.04 -3.50
CA LYS A 31 -9.35 -10.42 -2.98
C LYS A 31 -9.11 -11.45 -4.07
N LYS A 32 -9.50 -11.14 -5.32
CA LYS A 32 -9.35 -12.02 -6.48
C LYS A 32 -8.10 -11.71 -7.32
N TRP A 33 -7.36 -10.66 -6.98
CA TRP A 33 -6.17 -10.26 -7.71
C TRP A 33 -4.97 -11.13 -7.33
N ASP A 34 -3.96 -11.10 -8.19
CA ASP A 34 -2.72 -11.83 -7.96
C ASP A 34 -1.99 -11.33 -6.69
N ALA A 35 -0.93 -12.04 -6.33
CA ALA A 35 -0.18 -11.71 -5.12
C ALA A 35 0.62 -10.40 -5.24
N SER A 36 1.00 -9.99 -6.46
CA SER A 36 1.73 -8.74 -6.69
C SER A 36 0.83 -7.53 -6.50
N ALA A 37 -0.37 -7.51 -7.09
CA ALA A 37 -1.36 -6.47 -6.91
C ALA A 37 -1.80 -6.34 -5.44
N ARG A 38 -1.99 -7.48 -4.77
CA ARG A 38 -2.30 -7.52 -3.34
C ARG A 38 -1.16 -6.97 -2.47
N ALA A 39 0.08 -7.34 -2.74
CA ALA A 39 1.24 -6.79 -2.05
C ALA A 39 1.38 -5.28 -2.29
N SER A 40 1.11 -4.82 -3.51
CA SER A 40 1.19 -3.42 -3.90
C SER A 40 0.23 -2.54 -3.11
N ILE A 41 -0.99 -3.02 -2.83
CA ILE A 41 -1.94 -2.31 -1.96
C ILE A 41 -1.36 -2.08 -0.57
N VAL A 42 -0.74 -3.11 0.03
CA VAL A 42 -0.17 -3.02 1.37
C VAL A 42 1.03 -2.07 1.40
N ILE A 43 1.90 -2.17 0.40
CA ILE A 43 3.06 -1.27 0.23
C ILE A 43 2.59 0.18 0.10
N LEU A 44 1.67 0.45 -0.83
CA LEU A 44 1.15 1.79 -1.07
C LEU A 44 0.38 2.34 0.14
N TRP A 45 -0.32 1.49 0.89
CA TRP A 45 -0.93 1.91 2.15
C TRP A 45 0.12 2.37 3.16
N GLY A 46 1.20 1.62 3.33
CA GLY A 46 2.30 1.97 4.22
C GLY A 46 3.05 3.25 3.81
N LEU A 47 3.14 3.53 2.51
CA LEU A 47 3.80 4.73 1.99
C LEU A 47 2.90 5.97 2.01
N LEU A 48 1.61 5.79 1.69
CA LEU A 48 0.72 6.91 1.38
C LEU A 48 -0.28 7.19 2.48
N VAL A 49 -0.80 6.15 3.16
CA VAL A 49 -1.83 6.29 4.19
C VAL A 49 -1.23 6.33 5.58
N TYR A 50 -0.30 5.44 5.91
CA TYR A 50 0.29 5.35 7.26
C TYR A 50 0.89 6.67 7.77
N PRO A 51 1.67 7.44 6.98
CA PRO A 51 2.23 8.71 7.47
C PRO A 51 1.16 9.77 7.80
N GLN A 52 -0.06 9.61 7.25
CA GLN A 52 -1.20 10.48 7.57
C GLN A 52 -1.94 10.04 8.83
N LEU A 53 -1.67 8.86 9.38
CA LEU A 53 -2.32 8.34 10.60
C LEU A 53 -1.42 8.47 11.83
N ASP A 54 -0.10 8.52 11.63
CA ASP A 54 0.89 8.62 12.68
C ASP A 54 1.16 10.09 13.05
N LYS A 55 0.94 10.46 14.32
CA LYS A 55 1.05 11.84 14.80
C LYS A 55 2.46 12.44 14.65
N ASP A 56 3.49 11.61 14.71
CA ASP A 56 4.88 12.07 14.58
C ASP A 56 5.23 12.36 13.10
N LEU A 57 4.51 11.73 12.17
CA LEU A 57 4.72 11.85 10.73
C LEU A 57 3.78 12.88 10.07
N GLN A 58 2.60 13.11 10.67
CA GLN A 58 1.61 14.11 10.24
C GLN A 58 2.14 15.55 10.23
N GLN A 59 3.28 15.82 10.88
CA GLN A 59 3.88 17.17 10.93
C GLN A 59 4.30 17.70 9.54
N ARG A 60 4.43 16.82 8.54
CA ARG A 60 4.63 17.22 7.14
C ARG A 60 3.27 17.64 6.57
N ARG A 61 3.01 18.96 6.46
CA ARG A 61 1.75 19.55 5.96
C ARG A 61 1.32 19.12 4.54
N GLN A 62 2.12 18.30 3.85
CA GLN A 62 1.84 17.83 2.50
C GLN A 62 1.35 16.38 2.51
N LYS A 63 0.36 16.09 1.65
CA LYS A 63 -0.10 14.71 1.45
C LYS A 63 1.06 13.87 0.92
N PRO A 64 1.31 12.67 1.48
CA PRO A 64 2.35 11.79 0.99
C PRO A 64 2.14 11.41 -0.47
N THR A 65 3.22 11.46 -1.25
CA THR A 65 3.28 11.05 -2.65
C THR A 65 4.55 10.24 -2.90
N ILE A 66 4.54 9.37 -3.90
CA ILE A 66 5.72 8.65 -4.38
C ILE A 66 5.72 8.60 -5.91
N THR A 67 6.87 8.70 -6.56
CA THR A 67 6.96 8.52 -8.01
C THR A 67 6.92 7.04 -8.40
N ILE A 68 6.47 6.72 -9.63
CA ILE A 68 6.52 5.34 -10.16
C ILE A 68 7.95 4.79 -10.13
N ALA A 69 8.94 5.63 -10.48
CA ALA A 69 10.35 5.25 -10.50
C ALA A 69 10.88 4.87 -9.11
N GLU A 70 10.57 5.66 -8.08
CA GLU A 70 10.95 5.36 -6.71
C GLU A 70 10.27 4.09 -6.20
N LEU A 71 8.97 3.95 -6.47
CA LEU A 71 8.20 2.78 -6.08
C LEU A 71 8.80 1.50 -6.68
N GLN A 72 9.12 1.52 -7.97
CA GLN A 72 9.75 0.39 -8.66
C GLN A 72 11.13 0.09 -8.08
N ARG A 73 11.97 1.12 -7.86
CA ARG A 73 13.32 0.95 -7.31
C ARG A 73 13.31 0.30 -5.94
N LEU A 74 12.37 0.71 -5.07
CA LEU A 74 12.30 0.27 -3.68
C LEU A 74 11.65 -1.10 -3.51
N PHE A 75 10.73 -1.46 -4.41
CA PHE A 75 9.90 -2.66 -4.28
C PHE A 75 9.94 -3.54 -5.54
N PHE A 76 11.08 -3.54 -6.25
CA PHE A 76 11.27 -4.32 -7.48
C PHE A 76 10.95 -5.81 -7.29
N GLU A 77 11.32 -6.39 -6.15
CA GLU A 77 11.03 -7.80 -5.83
C GLU A 77 9.53 -8.13 -5.79
N TYR A 78 8.67 -7.12 -5.58
CA TYR A 78 7.22 -7.28 -5.49
C TYR A 78 6.49 -6.81 -6.76
N LEU A 79 7.02 -5.78 -7.43
CA LEU A 79 6.39 -5.09 -8.57
C LEU A 79 6.95 -5.51 -9.93
N GLY A 80 8.15 -6.09 -9.95
CA GLY A 80 8.80 -6.57 -11.16
C GLY A 80 9.26 -5.46 -12.10
N SER A 81 9.21 -5.75 -13.40
CA SER A 81 9.62 -4.82 -14.45
C SER A 81 8.76 -3.56 -14.48
N LYS A 82 9.19 -2.55 -15.24
CA LYS A 82 8.45 -1.29 -15.37
C LYS A 82 7.05 -1.52 -15.94
N GLU A 83 6.93 -2.43 -16.90
CA GLU A 83 5.69 -2.82 -17.55
C GLU A 83 4.75 -3.51 -16.56
N GLN A 84 5.27 -4.46 -15.76
CA GLN A 84 4.50 -5.16 -14.73
C GLN A 84 4.02 -4.20 -13.64
N CYS A 85 4.90 -3.34 -13.15
CA CYS A 85 4.57 -2.29 -12.20
C CYS A 85 3.45 -1.39 -12.75
N MET A 86 3.58 -0.92 -14.00
CA MET A 86 2.58 -0.06 -14.62
C MET A 86 1.22 -0.76 -14.79
N GLN A 87 1.20 -2.04 -15.17
CA GLN A 87 -0.04 -2.81 -15.27
C GLN A 87 -0.77 -2.88 -13.92
N VAL A 88 -0.03 -3.14 -12.83
CA VAL A 88 -0.60 -3.13 -11.48
C VAL A 88 -1.11 -1.73 -11.12
N LEU A 89 -0.33 -0.68 -11.36
CA LEU A 89 -0.75 0.70 -11.04
C LEU A 89 -2.00 1.13 -11.81
N LEU A 90 -2.12 0.74 -13.08
CA LEU A 90 -3.34 1.00 -13.87
C LEU A 90 -4.55 0.26 -13.29
N LEU A 91 -4.38 -1.01 -12.88
CA LEU A 91 -5.42 -1.76 -12.18
C LEU A 91 -5.85 -1.05 -10.89
N LEU A 92 -4.88 -0.64 -10.06
CA LEU A 92 -5.15 0.06 -8.80
C LEU A 92 -5.85 1.41 -9.02
N LYS A 93 -5.44 2.17 -10.04
CA LYS A 93 -6.05 3.44 -10.42
C LYS A 93 -7.51 3.26 -10.86
N ASN A 94 -7.79 2.24 -11.69
CA ASN A 94 -9.14 1.97 -12.20
C ASN A 94 -10.15 1.62 -11.10
N HIS A 95 -9.67 1.19 -9.93
CA HIS A 95 -10.50 0.86 -8.78
C HIS A 95 -10.37 1.87 -7.61
N ASP A 96 -9.84 3.08 -7.87
CA ASP A 96 -9.66 4.16 -6.88
C ASP A 96 -8.83 3.77 -5.64
N TYR A 97 -7.89 2.83 -5.79
CA TYR A 97 -6.86 2.60 -4.77
C TYR A 97 -5.78 3.69 -4.84
N ILE A 98 -5.45 4.18 -6.03
CA ILE A 98 -4.46 5.24 -6.20
C ILE A 98 -4.94 6.30 -7.18
N ARG A 99 -4.31 7.47 -7.10
CA ARG A 99 -4.41 8.53 -8.10
C ARG A 99 -3.02 8.82 -8.63
N MET A 100 -2.92 9.07 -9.93
CA MET A 100 -1.68 9.44 -10.60
C MET A 100 -1.85 10.81 -11.25
N ASN A 101 -0.91 11.72 -11.02
CA ASN A 101 -0.88 13.03 -11.69
C ASN A 101 -0.02 12.98 -12.97
N GLU A 102 0.08 14.12 -13.65
CA GLU A 102 0.86 14.28 -14.90
C GLU A 102 2.37 14.05 -14.71
N GLU A 103 2.87 14.30 -13.50
CA GLU A 103 4.28 14.11 -13.11
C GLU A 103 4.60 12.67 -12.68
N GLN A 104 3.68 11.71 -12.89
CA GLN A 104 3.81 10.32 -12.45
C GLN A 104 3.95 10.16 -10.93
N ALA A 105 3.51 11.15 -10.15
CA ALA A 105 3.37 11.03 -8.71
C ALA A 105 2.08 10.28 -8.35
N ILE A 106 2.22 9.31 -7.45
CA ILE A 106 1.16 8.47 -6.93
C ILE A 106 0.72 9.01 -5.58
N SER A 107 -0.59 9.15 -5.40
CA SER A 107 -1.23 9.49 -4.13
C SER A 107 -2.36 8.50 -3.79
N ALA A 108 -2.77 8.48 -2.52
CA ALA A 108 -3.81 7.57 -2.05
C ALA A 108 -5.18 7.92 -2.66
N GLY A 109 -5.84 6.92 -3.24
CA GLY A 109 -7.26 6.94 -3.57
C GLY A 109 -8.13 6.52 -2.37
N THR A 110 -9.45 6.61 -2.49
CA THR A 110 -10.37 6.38 -1.37
C THR A 110 -10.35 4.93 -0.90
N GLU A 111 -10.23 3.98 -1.83
CA GLU A 111 -10.30 2.56 -1.52
C GLU A 111 -9.04 2.05 -0.83
N LEU A 112 -7.91 2.75 -0.97
CA LEU A 112 -6.68 2.40 -0.26
C LEU A 112 -6.84 2.57 1.25
N TYR A 113 -7.48 3.64 1.72
CA TYR A 113 -7.73 3.86 3.15
C TYR A 113 -8.52 2.71 3.80
N LYS A 114 -9.37 2.02 3.03
CA LYS A 114 -10.24 0.93 3.49
C LYS A 114 -9.64 -0.46 3.23
N ALA A 115 -8.60 -0.54 2.41
CA ALA A 115 -8.08 -1.80 1.89
C ALA A 115 -7.42 -2.66 2.96
N VAL A 116 -6.88 -2.02 3.99
CA VAL A 116 -6.01 -2.66 4.98
C VAL A 116 -6.51 -2.38 6.39
N ASP A 117 -6.42 -3.39 7.26
CA ASP A 117 -6.75 -3.29 8.67
C ASP A 117 -5.66 -2.47 9.37
N ALA A 118 -5.93 -1.17 9.53
CA ALA A 118 -4.97 -0.21 10.09
C ALA A 118 -4.45 -0.61 11.47
N LEU A 119 -5.27 -1.27 12.31
CA LEU A 119 -4.86 -1.69 13.65
C LEU A 119 -3.85 -2.84 13.59
N LYS A 120 -4.05 -3.80 12.69
CA LYS A 120 -3.10 -4.89 12.44
C LYS A 120 -1.82 -4.38 11.80
N MET A 121 -1.96 -3.51 10.81
CA MET A 121 -0.81 -2.89 10.15
C MET A 121 0.02 -2.05 11.12
N TYR A 122 -0.61 -1.24 11.98
CA TYR A 122 0.10 -0.39 12.93
C TYR A 122 0.99 -1.19 13.88
N ARG A 123 0.48 -2.31 14.42
CA ARG A 123 1.28 -3.20 15.29
C ARG A 123 2.48 -3.78 14.53
N LEU A 124 2.28 -4.24 13.31
CA LEU A 124 3.34 -4.86 12.51
C LEU A 124 4.34 -3.85 11.93
N PHE A 125 3.90 -2.66 11.53
CA PHE A 125 4.77 -1.62 10.97
C PHE A 125 5.66 -0.97 12.02
N ARG A 126 5.13 -0.79 13.24
CA ARG A 126 5.90 -0.39 14.42
C ARG A 126 7.02 -1.40 14.73
N ASP A 127 6.73 -2.69 14.57
CA ASP A 127 7.66 -3.76 14.95
C ASP A 127 8.61 -4.18 13.82
N SER A 128 8.20 -4.12 12.53
CA SER A 128 8.92 -4.84 11.46
C SER A 128 9.59 -4.03 10.35
N ILE A 129 9.10 -2.87 9.87
CA ILE A 129 9.67 -2.32 8.60
C ILE A 129 9.91 -0.80 8.55
N LEU A 130 9.26 0.06 9.35
CA LEU A 130 9.49 1.52 9.26
C LEU A 130 10.48 2.13 10.26
N SER A 131 10.96 1.39 11.26
CA SER A 131 11.91 1.93 12.26
C SER A 131 13.38 1.99 11.78
N ARG A 132 13.72 1.42 10.61
CA ARG A 132 15.14 1.17 10.28
C ARG A 132 15.69 1.74 8.97
N SER A 133 14.89 2.03 7.93
CA SER A 133 15.47 2.38 6.61
C SER A 133 14.81 3.52 5.84
N PHE A 134 13.50 3.75 5.95
CA PHE A 134 12.83 4.75 5.10
C PHE A 134 12.94 6.21 5.56
N TYR A 135 13.14 6.46 6.86
CA TYR A 135 13.20 7.83 7.40
C TYR A 135 14.62 8.39 7.55
N LYS A 136 15.66 7.54 7.49
CA LYS A 136 17.06 7.98 7.63
C LYS A 136 17.72 8.45 6.32
N GLN A 137 17.05 8.36 5.17
CA GLN A 137 17.59 8.86 3.89
C GLN A 137 17.05 10.25 3.48
N ASN A 138 16.29 10.92 4.34
CA ASN A 138 15.81 12.30 4.13
C ASN A 138 16.22 13.26 5.28
N GLN A 139 17.36 13.00 5.92
CA GLN A 139 18.13 13.99 6.69
C GLN A 139 19.39 14.32 5.92
#